data_AF-A0A6J1FC37-F1
#
_entry.id   AF-A0A6J1FC37-F1
#
_cell.length_a   1.000
_cell.length_b   1.000
_cell.length_c   1.000
_cell.angle_alpha   90.00
_cell.angle_beta   90.00
_cell.angle_gamma   90.00
#
_symmetry.space_group_name_H-M   'P 1'
#
loop_
_entity.id
_entity.type
_entity.pdbx_description
1 polymer ?
#
loop_
_entity_poly.entity_id
_entity_poly.type
_entity_poly.pdbx_seq_one_letter_code
_entity_poly.pdbx_strand_id
1 'polypeptide(L)'
;MPNPINLKQIFIKKWIMGLNPITFSNTNMNFLERKNAIKAASDLAMAATRNGATHWSRAIIAKSIQAPPEAKLRRKTMLRKIARKVARSRTHLSRSRSVARSVAKRLVHKRTKLLRSLVPGGEFMKDEALLIDEALDYISFLRVQVDGMRFLADCK
;
A
#
# COMPACT_ATOMS: atom_id res chain seq x y z
N MET A 1 6.39 14.05 11.86
CA MET A 1 6.19 13.91 10.40
C MET A 1 7.02 14.96 9.69
N PRO A 2 7.63 14.67 8.53
CA PRO A 2 8.40 15.66 7.77
C PRO A 2 7.49 16.79 7.26
N ASN A 3 8.04 17.99 7.08
CA ASN A 3 7.29 19.15 6.60
C ASN A 3 6.61 18.85 5.24
N PRO A 4 5.28 19.01 5.09
CA PRO A 4 4.55 18.70 3.86
C PRO A 4 5.08 19.40 2.60
N ILE A 5 5.52 20.66 2.72
CA ILE A 5 6.05 21.43 1.58
C ILE A 5 7.39 20.84 1.12
N ASN A 6 8.26 20.52 2.08
CA ASN A 6 9.55 19.90 1.82
C ASN A 6 9.38 18.49 1.21
N LEU A 7 8.41 17.72 1.70
CA LEU A 7 8.06 16.41 1.13
C LEU A 7 7.65 16.50 -0.33
N LYS A 8 6.79 17.47 -0.68
CA LYS A 8 6.35 17.67 -2.06
C LYS A 8 7.54 18.00 -2.98
N GLN A 9 8.44 18.87 -2.55
CA GLN A 9 9.62 19.24 -3.33
C GLN A 9 10.57 18.05 -3.54
N ILE A 10 10.86 17.27 -2.48
CA ILE A 10 11.72 16.08 -2.59
C ILE A 10 11.07 15.04 -3.51
N PHE A 11 9.75 14.83 -3.38
CA PHE A 11 9.01 13.93 -4.25
C PHE A 11 9.10 14.36 -5.71
N ILE A 12 8.78 15.61 -6.03
CA ILE A 12 8.83 16.13 -7.42
C ILE A 12 10.23 15.98 -7.99
N LYS A 13 11.28 16.34 -7.24
CA LYS A 13 12.67 16.18 -7.67
C LYS A 13 12.99 14.72 -8.02
N LYS A 14 12.66 13.78 -7.13
CA LYS A 14 12.90 12.34 -7.36
C LYS A 14 12.05 11.80 -8.50
N TRP A 15 10.85 12.32 -8.68
CA TRP A 15 9.95 11.86 -9.73
C TRP A 15 10.39 12.35 -11.11
N ILE A 16 10.81 13.61 -11.25
CA ILE A 16 11.44 14.13 -12.49
C ILE A 16 12.66 13.27 -12.85
N MET A 17 13.52 12.93 -11.89
CA MET A 17 14.65 12.03 -12.13
C MET A 17 14.21 10.65 -12.65
N GLY A 18 13.13 10.08 -12.09
CA GLY A 18 12.57 8.80 -12.54
C GLY A 18 11.83 8.87 -13.88
N LEU A 19 11.38 10.06 -14.30
CA LEU A 19 10.73 10.29 -15.59
C LEU A 19 11.73 10.52 -16.73
N ASN A 20 12.92 11.06 -16.45
CA ASN A 20 13.92 11.36 -17.48
C ASN A 20 14.21 10.18 -18.43
N PRO A 21 14.43 8.93 -17.95
CA PRO A 21 14.64 7.81 -18.86
C PRO A 21 13.42 7.50 -19.73
N ILE A 22 12.20 7.82 -19.27
CA ILE A 22 10.94 7.58 -19.99
C ILE A 22 10.69 8.67 -21.04
N THR A 23 11.07 9.91 -20.74
CA THR A 23 10.86 11.06 -21.64
C THR A 23 11.92 11.16 -22.72
N PHE A 24 13.17 10.80 -22.41
CA PHE A 24 14.32 10.92 -23.32
C PHE A 24 14.74 9.59 -23.95
N SER A 25 14.04 8.48 -23.67
CA SER A 25 14.29 7.23 -24.38
C SER A 25 13.80 7.31 -25.82
N ASN A 26 14.65 6.91 -26.77
CA ASN A 26 14.26 6.65 -28.16
C ASN A 26 13.46 5.34 -28.33
N THR A 27 13.05 4.68 -27.25
CA THR A 27 12.24 3.46 -27.32
C THR A 27 10.79 3.81 -27.64
N ASN A 28 10.26 3.18 -28.68
CA ASN A 28 8.89 3.36 -29.11
C ASN A 28 7.94 2.59 -28.17
N MET A 29 7.69 3.14 -26.98
CA MET A 29 6.80 2.54 -25.99
C MET A 29 5.34 2.67 -26.41
N ASN A 30 4.57 1.59 -26.29
CA ASN A 30 3.13 1.68 -26.46
C ASN A 30 2.49 2.50 -25.32
N PHE A 31 1.25 2.95 -25.52
CA PHE A 31 0.54 3.78 -24.53
C PHE A 31 0.46 3.10 -23.14
N LEU A 32 0.24 1.79 -23.10
CA LEU A 32 0.11 1.03 -21.86
C LEU A 32 1.44 0.92 -21.12
N GLU A 33 2.53 0.66 -21.83
CA GLU A 33 3.90 0.65 -21.32
C GLU A 33 4.28 2.02 -20.76
N ARG A 34 4.05 3.09 -21.52
CA ARG A 34 4.32 4.45 -21.08
C ARG A 34 3.55 4.81 -19.82
N LYS A 35 2.24 4.48 -19.77
CA LYS A 35 1.40 4.67 -18.57
C LYS A 35 1.95 3.91 -17.37
N ASN A 36 2.34 2.65 -17.57
CA ASN A 36 2.86 1.80 -16.50
C ASN A 36 4.23 2.28 -16.01
N ALA A 37 5.09 2.76 -16.91
CA ALA A 37 6.39 3.33 -16.59
C ALA A 37 6.25 4.63 -15.77
N ILE A 38 5.35 5.54 -16.18
CA ILE A 38 5.07 6.77 -15.42
C ILE A 38 4.58 6.44 -14.00
N LYS A 39 3.65 5.47 -13.88
CA LYS A 39 3.17 5.00 -12.58
C LYS A 39 4.29 4.39 -11.74
N ALA A 40 5.12 3.53 -12.33
CA ALA A 40 6.24 2.90 -11.62
C ALA A 40 7.28 3.92 -11.16
N ALA A 41 7.61 4.92 -11.99
CA ALA A 41 8.49 6.02 -11.61
C ALA A 41 7.91 6.84 -10.44
N SER A 42 6.58 7.04 -10.43
CA SER A 42 5.88 7.74 -9.34
C SER A 42 5.94 6.95 -8.03
N ASP A 43 5.61 5.65 -8.07
CA ASP A 43 5.65 4.75 -6.92
C ASP A 43 7.09 4.67 -6.35
N LEU A 44 8.10 4.56 -7.21
CA LEU A 44 9.51 4.54 -6.83
C LEU A 44 9.95 5.87 -6.21
N ALA A 45 9.52 7.01 -6.76
CA ALA A 45 9.82 8.33 -6.21
C ALA A 45 9.20 8.56 -4.83
N MET A 46 7.97 8.09 -4.59
CA MET A 46 7.37 8.10 -3.26
C MET A 46 8.22 7.30 -2.27
N ALA A 47 8.57 6.06 -2.62
CA ALA A 47 9.36 5.18 -1.75
C ALA A 47 10.76 5.75 -1.48
N ALA A 48 11.41 6.30 -2.51
CA ALA A 48 12.73 6.91 -2.41
C ALA A 48 12.72 8.22 -1.62
N THR A 49 11.62 8.97 -1.60
CA THR A 49 11.46 10.16 -0.73
C THR A 49 11.47 9.76 0.73
N ARG A 50 10.91 8.59 1.06
CA ARG A 50 10.94 8.04 2.42
C ARG A 50 12.23 7.30 2.76
N ASN A 51 13.15 7.17 1.81
CA ASN A 51 14.44 6.51 1.95
C ASN A 51 14.35 5.06 2.49
N GLY A 52 13.28 4.33 2.16
CA GLY A 52 13.08 2.98 2.67
C GLY A 52 12.90 2.88 4.20
N ALA A 53 12.56 3.99 4.88
CA ALA A 53 12.41 4.04 6.33
C ALA A 53 11.08 3.44 6.83
N THR A 54 10.15 3.14 5.92
CA THR A 54 8.84 2.56 6.22
C THR A 54 8.69 1.20 5.57
N HIS A 55 7.87 0.33 6.15
CA HIS A 55 7.57 -0.97 5.59
C HIS A 55 6.92 -0.84 4.22
N TRP A 56 6.03 0.14 4.03
CA TRP A 56 5.39 0.37 2.73
C TRP A 56 6.40 0.81 1.66
N SER A 57 7.36 1.68 1.98
CA SER A 57 8.36 2.15 1.00
C SER A 57 9.31 1.02 0.62
N ARG A 58 9.73 0.19 1.58
CA ARG A 58 10.51 -1.03 1.33
C ARG A 58 9.76 -2.03 0.46
N ALA A 59 8.47 -2.22 0.71
CA ALA A 59 7.64 -3.13 -0.09
C ALA A 59 7.54 -2.68 -1.56
N ILE A 60 7.42 -1.38 -1.81
CA ILE A 60 7.43 -0.83 -3.18
C ILE A 60 8.79 -1.05 -3.86
N ILE A 61 9.90 -0.74 -3.18
CA ILE A 61 11.26 -0.94 -3.71
C ILE A 61 11.51 -2.43 -4.01
N ALA A 62 11.12 -3.32 -3.10
CA ALA A 62 11.25 -4.76 -3.31
C ALA A 62 10.43 -5.24 -4.51
N LYS A 63 9.26 -4.63 -4.76
CA LYS A 63 8.43 -4.93 -5.93
C LYS A 63 9.08 -4.45 -7.23
N SER A 64 9.77 -3.31 -7.26
CA SER A 64 10.42 -2.78 -8.47
C SER A 64 11.69 -3.53 -8.86
N ILE A 65 12.38 -4.17 -7.91
CA ILE A 65 13.57 -5.00 -8.18
C ILE A 65 13.17 -6.36 -8.78
N GLN A 66 11.93 -6.81 -8.54
CA GLN A 66 11.41 -8.06 -9.11
C GLN A 66 10.91 -7.81 -10.54
N ALA A 67 11.53 -8.46 -11.52
CA ALA A 67 11.29 -8.39 -12.97
C ALA A 67 9.82 -8.69 -13.41
N PRO A 68 9.44 -8.47 -14.70
CA PRO A 68 8.06 -8.54 -15.21
C PRO A 68 7.33 -9.88 -14.97
N PRO A 69 5.99 -9.91 -15.11
CA PRO A 69 5.10 -10.86 -14.46
C PRO A 69 4.96 -12.20 -15.19
N GLU A 70 6.05 -12.83 -15.62
CA GLU A 70 6.00 -14.23 -16.04
C GLU A 70 6.27 -15.21 -14.89
N ALA A 71 6.74 -14.72 -13.73
CA ALA A 71 7.15 -15.57 -12.61
C ALA A 71 6.29 -15.45 -11.34
N LYS A 72 4.98 -15.11 -11.44
CA LYS A 72 4.07 -15.19 -10.27
C LYS A 72 2.70 -15.81 -10.57
N LEU A 73 2.69 -16.90 -11.34
CA LEU A 73 1.68 -17.93 -11.14
C LEU A 73 2.06 -18.73 -9.88
N ARG A 74 1.64 -18.25 -8.70
CA ARG A 74 1.36 -19.09 -7.50
C ARG A 74 1.05 -18.24 -6.27
N ARG A 75 -0.22 -17.88 -6.12
CA ARG A 75 -0.92 -17.93 -4.82
C ARG A 75 -2.44 -17.87 -4.97
N LYS A 76 -2.98 -18.84 -5.69
CA LYS A 76 -4.38 -19.27 -5.55
C LYS A 76 -4.43 -20.79 -5.48
N THR A 77 -4.59 -21.31 -4.28
CA THR A 77 -5.30 -22.56 -3.98
C THR A 77 -6.31 -22.17 -2.89
N MET A 78 -7.56 -21.85 -3.27
CA MET A 78 -8.75 -22.73 -3.22
C MET A 78 -8.85 -23.51 -1.89
N LEU A 79 -9.78 -23.15 -0.98
CA LEU A 79 -11.14 -23.75 -0.81
C LEU A 79 -11.04 -25.26 -0.47
N ARG A 80 -11.64 -25.89 0.57
CA ARG A 80 -12.83 -25.65 1.42
C ARG A 80 -12.84 -26.71 2.58
N LYS A 81 -13.36 -26.29 3.74
CA LYS A 81 -14.19 -26.99 4.78
C LYS A 81 -14.04 -28.50 5.05
N ILE A 82 -13.91 -28.89 6.33
CA ILE A 82 -14.80 -29.83 7.06
C ILE A 82 -14.98 -29.31 8.51
N ALA A 83 -16.23 -29.33 8.99
CA ALA A 83 -16.68 -28.87 10.30
C ALA A 83 -16.32 -29.85 11.42
N ARG A 84 -16.06 -29.36 12.64
CA ARG A 84 -16.53 -30.03 13.87
C ARG A 84 -17.04 -29.02 14.89
N LYS A 85 -18.31 -29.24 15.23
CA LYS A 85 -19.13 -28.62 16.27
C LYS A 85 -18.78 -29.29 17.61
N VAL A 86 -19.23 -28.67 18.72
CA VAL A 86 -19.23 -29.15 20.13
C VAL A 86 -17.95 -28.70 20.89
N ALA A 87 -18.00 -28.01 22.04
CA ALA A 87 -19.00 -28.04 23.11
C ALA A 87 -19.44 -26.65 23.59
N ARG A 88 -20.74 -26.56 23.91
CA ARG A 88 -21.32 -25.51 24.76
C ARG A 88 -20.85 -25.76 26.19
N SER A 89 -20.34 -24.73 26.87
CA SER A 89 -20.52 -24.61 28.31
C SER A 89 -21.14 -23.26 28.63
N ARG A 90 -22.25 -23.32 29.36
CA ARG A 90 -23.06 -22.19 29.79
C ARG A 90 -22.36 -21.53 30.98
N THR A 91 -22.01 -20.27 30.84
CA THR A 91 -22.04 -19.33 31.97
C THR A 91 -22.95 -18.18 31.58
N HIS A 92 -24.17 -18.24 32.10
CA HIS A 92 -25.09 -17.10 32.13
C HIS A 92 -24.50 -16.12 33.14
N LEU A 93 -23.86 -15.02 32.71
CA LEU A 93 -23.70 -13.77 33.47
C LEU A 93 -23.13 -12.69 32.52
N SER A 94 -23.88 -11.60 32.34
CA SER A 94 -23.59 -10.39 31.50
C SER A 94 -23.59 -10.54 29.96
N ARG A 95 -24.77 -10.79 29.36
CA ARG A 95 -24.91 -11.19 27.94
C ARG A 95 -25.07 -10.07 26.89
N SER A 96 -25.32 -8.81 27.27
CA SER A 96 -25.55 -7.74 26.28
C SER A 96 -24.24 -7.08 25.81
N ARG A 97 -23.38 -6.67 26.75
CA ARG A 97 -22.09 -6.01 26.46
C ARG A 97 -21.08 -6.93 25.78
N SER A 98 -21.13 -8.24 26.06
CA SER A 98 -20.23 -9.26 25.50
C SER A 98 -20.51 -9.57 24.03
N VAL A 99 -21.78 -9.52 23.59
CA VAL A 99 -22.16 -9.68 22.18
C VAL A 99 -21.74 -8.45 21.38
N ALA A 100 -22.04 -7.25 21.86
CA ALA A 100 -21.62 -6.00 21.21
C ALA A 100 -20.09 -5.92 21.06
N ARG A 101 -19.33 -6.29 22.10
CA ARG A 101 -17.86 -6.36 22.05
C ARG A 101 -17.36 -7.37 21.01
N SER A 102 -18.01 -8.53 20.90
CA SER A 102 -17.64 -9.56 19.92
C SER A 102 -17.93 -9.12 18.48
N VAL A 103 -19.05 -8.42 18.26
CA VAL A 103 -19.38 -7.81 16.97
C VAL A 103 -18.36 -6.74 16.61
N ALA A 104 -18.04 -5.84 17.53
CA ALA A 104 -17.03 -4.80 17.34
C ALA A 104 -15.66 -5.40 16.98
N LYS A 105 -15.19 -6.42 17.72
CA LYS A 105 -13.94 -7.14 17.42
C LYS A 105 -13.95 -7.74 16.01
N ARG A 106 -15.07 -8.35 15.58
CA ARG A 106 -15.21 -8.92 14.24
C ARG A 106 -15.15 -7.84 13.15
N LEU A 107 -15.76 -6.68 13.37
CA LEU A 107 -15.71 -5.56 12.44
C LEU A 107 -14.31 -4.97 12.35
N VAL A 108 -13.63 -4.77 13.48
CA VAL A 108 -12.23 -4.32 13.52
C VAL A 108 -11.36 -5.30 12.76
N HIS A 109 -11.43 -6.61 13.05
CA HIS A 109 -10.63 -7.60 12.35
C HIS A 109 -10.84 -7.60 10.82
N LYS A 110 -12.10 -7.45 10.36
CA LYS A 110 -12.40 -7.31 8.93
C LYS A 110 -11.76 -6.06 8.33
N ARG A 111 -11.89 -4.91 9.00
CA ARG A 111 -11.30 -3.63 8.54
C ARG A 111 -9.77 -3.67 8.54
N THR A 112 -9.16 -4.20 9.60
CA THR A 112 -7.71 -4.42 9.68
C THR A 112 -7.24 -5.30 8.53
N LYS A 113 -7.94 -6.40 8.23
CA LYS A 113 -7.60 -7.28 7.09
C LYS A 113 -7.66 -6.56 5.75
N LEU A 114 -8.65 -5.71 5.54
CA LEU A 114 -8.73 -4.87 4.33
C LEU A 114 -7.58 -3.86 4.29
N LEU A 115 -7.30 -3.17 5.40
CA LEU A 115 -6.22 -2.20 5.49
C LEU A 115 -4.85 -2.83 5.15
N ARG A 116 -4.58 -4.05 5.66
CA ARG A 116 -3.38 -4.82 5.31
C ARG A 116 -3.22 -5.06 3.81
N SER A 117 -4.32 -5.18 3.07
CA SER A 117 -4.27 -5.36 1.60
C SER A 117 -4.14 -4.05 0.81
N LEU A 118 -4.38 -2.90 1.46
CA LEU A 118 -4.33 -1.57 0.83
C LEU A 118 -2.97 -0.90 1.03
N VAL A 119 -2.35 -1.09 2.19
CA VAL A 119 -1.00 -0.57 2.48
C VAL A 119 0.02 -1.52 1.85
N PRO A 120 0.95 -1.05 1.00
CA PRO A 120 2.02 -1.89 0.46
C PRO A 120 2.78 -2.61 1.58
N GLY A 121 2.90 -3.94 1.51
CA GLY A 121 3.55 -4.74 2.55
C GLY A 121 2.76 -4.89 3.86
N GLY A 122 1.53 -4.35 3.93
CA GLY A 122 0.64 -4.43 5.09
C GLY A 122 0.26 -5.86 5.47
N GLU A 123 0.31 -6.79 4.53
CA GLU A 123 0.07 -8.23 4.75
C GLU A 123 1.13 -8.88 5.64
N PHE A 124 2.32 -8.29 5.76
CA PHE A 124 3.43 -8.78 6.59
C PHE A 124 3.51 -8.08 7.95
N MET A 125 2.76 -7.00 8.15
CA MET A 125 2.68 -6.32 9.43
C MET A 125 1.86 -7.19 10.38
N LYS A 126 2.37 -7.48 11.58
CA LYS A 126 1.61 -8.22 12.61
C LYS A 126 0.96 -7.26 13.61
N ASP A 127 1.72 -6.27 14.03
CA ASP A 127 1.24 -5.20 14.89
C ASP A 127 0.19 -4.33 14.16
N GLU A 128 -0.88 -3.97 14.87
CA GLU A 128 -1.97 -3.14 14.37
C GLU A 128 -1.64 -1.65 14.52
N ALA A 129 -0.91 -1.25 15.56
CA ALA A 129 -0.51 0.14 15.75
C ALA A 129 0.45 0.58 14.63
N LEU A 130 1.49 -0.22 14.37
CA LEU A 130 2.38 -0.04 13.23
C LEU A 130 1.63 0.04 11.88
N LEU A 131 0.62 -0.82 11.66
CA LEU A 131 -0.17 -0.78 10.43
C LEU A 131 -0.90 0.56 10.26
N ILE A 132 -1.43 1.12 11.34
CA ILE A 132 -2.11 2.42 11.32
C ILE A 132 -1.09 3.53 11.04
N ASP A 133 0.07 3.51 11.68
CA ASP A 133 1.13 4.50 11.46
C ASP A 133 1.64 4.48 10.01
N GLU A 134 1.88 3.28 9.46
CA GLU A 134 2.26 3.08 8.07
C GLU A 134 1.16 3.54 7.10
N ALA A 135 -0.12 3.31 7.43
CA ALA A 135 -1.24 3.80 6.63
C ALA A 135 -1.33 5.33 6.63
N LEU A 136 -1.14 5.98 7.78
CA LEU A 136 -1.15 7.44 7.89
C LEU A 136 0.00 8.07 7.09
N ASP A 137 1.20 7.49 7.19
CA ASP A 137 2.36 7.92 6.40
C ASP A 137 2.09 7.71 4.91
N TYR A 138 1.57 6.54 4.50
CA TYR A 138 1.26 6.25 3.09
C TYR A 138 0.18 7.18 2.51
N ILE A 139 -0.89 7.49 3.26
CA ILE A 139 -1.93 8.47 2.84
C ILE A 139 -1.31 9.84 2.58
N SER A 140 -0.37 10.27 3.43
CA SER A 140 0.31 11.55 3.26
C SER A 140 1.11 11.59 1.95
N PHE A 141 1.77 10.48 1.60
CA PHE A 141 2.48 10.36 0.32
C PHE A 141 1.56 10.23 -0.89
N LEU A 142 0.40 9.60 -0.76
CA LEU A 142 -0.60 9.56 -1.85
C LEU A 142 -1.10 10.97 -2.19
N ARG A 143 -1.28 11.83 -1.19
CA ARG A 143 -1.64 13.24 -1.41
C ARG A 143 -0.54 13.98 -2.15
N VAL A 144 0.71 13.85 -1.69
CA VAL A 144 1.88 14.45 -2.34
C VAL A 144 2.03 13.98 -3.79
N GLN A 145 1.79 12.69 -4.06
CA GLN A 145 1.80 12.11 -5.40
C GLN A 145 0.78 12.82 -6.30
N VAL A 146 -0.49 12.87 -5.89
CA VAL A 146 -1.56 13.51 -6.65
C VAL A 146 -1.27 14.99 -6.88
N ASP A 147 -0.82 15.71 -5.85
CA ASP A 147 -0.52 17.13 -5.94
C ASP A 147 0.68 17.42 -6.85
N GLY A 148 1.68 16.54 -6.87
CA GLY A 148 2.81 16.62 -7.81
C GLY A 148 2.40 16.33 -9.25
N MET A 149 1.53 15.32 -9.46
CA MET A 149 0.99 14.98 -10.78
C MET A 149 0.19 16.13 -11.38
N ARG A 150 -0.68 16.75 -10.59
CA ARG A 150 -1.47 17.92 -11.01
C ARG A 150 -0.57 19.10 -11.35
N PHE A 151 0.37 19.42 -10.46
CA PHE A 151 1.32 20.51 -10.67
C PHE A 151 2.05 20.40 -12.01
N LEU A 152 2.58 19.22 -12.36
CA LEU A 152 3.26 19.02 -13.64
C LEU A 152 2.32 19.04 -14.86
N ALA A 153 1.07 18.60 -14.70
CA ALA A 153 0.08 18.66 -15.77
C ALA A 153 -0.41 20.09 -16.05
N ASP A 154 -0.40 20.95 -15.03
CA ASP A 154 -0.79 22.35 -15.11
C ASP A 154 0.35 23.27 -15.59
N CYS A 155 1.60 22.81 -15.51
CA CYS A 155 2.76 23.46 -16.16
C CYS A 155 2.63 23.35 -17.69
N LYS A 156 1.91 24.29 -18.30
CA LYS A 156 1.88 24.54 -19.74
C LYS A 156 2.88 25.63 -20.13
#